data_AF-A0A850M0U9-F1
#
_entry.id   AF-A0A850M0U9-F1
#
_cell.length_a   1.000
_cell.length_b   1.000
_cell.length_c   1.000
_cell.angle_alpha   90.00
_cell.angle_beta   90.00
_cell.angle_gamma   90.00
#
_symmetry.space_group_name_H-M   'P 1'
#
loop_
_entity.id
_entity.type
_entity.pdbx_description
1 polymer ?
#
loop_
_entity_poly.entity_id
_entity_poly.type
_entity_poly.pdbx_seq_one_letter_code
_entity_poly.pdbx_strand_id
1 'polypeptide(L)'
;MSSERERMQQAINRALKAANRAYKGNRFAKVAEIYYRIAFMLNDLGDEAAAQNFSMSAKKFKEKNQIINQINLAMKIADEAYSKGDFAAVAENYFNISSLSELIGDATTAERFRSESEKFAKTAQIQPHISKTDISMSQLAPNIQSQIPSTVEIKSAKVGPRPALNLGDAMLALGLVCPHCGAEIGPDLEVCPNCNKTV
;
A
#
# COMPACT_ATOMS: atom_id res chain seq x y z
N MET A 1 21.89 -18.38 19.59
CA MET A 1 21.19 -18.66 18.30
C MET A 1 19.68 -18.84 18.49
N SER A 2 19.16 -19.70 19.39
CA SER A 2 17.68 -19.83 19.54
C SER A 2 16.98 -18.58 20.08
N SER A 3 17.62 -17.86 21.02
CA SER A 3 17.04 -16.67 21.65
C SER A 3 16.85 -15.48 20.69
N GLU A 4 17.72 -15.32 19.70
CA GLU A 4 17.63 -14.23 18.73
C GLU A 4 16.53 -14.49 17.70
N ARG A 5 16.45 -15.73 17.20
CA ARG A 5 15.37 -16.18 16.31
C ARG A 5 14.01 -16.03 16.97
N GLU A 6 13.87 -16.40 18.24
CA GLU A 6 12.64 -16.22 19.01
C GLU A 6 12.25 -14.74 19.14
N ARG A 7 13.22 -13.85 19.39
CA ARG A 7 12.96 -12.40 19.48
C ARG A 7 12.55 -11.81 18.14
N MET A 8 13.20 -12.19 17.03
CA MET A 8 12.79 -11.76 15.69
C MET A 8 11.38 -12.26 15.36
N GLN A 9 11.04 -13.50 15.72
CA GLN A 9 9.70 -14.04 15.52
C GLN A 9 8.65 -13.26 16.32
N GLN A 10 8.95 -12.88 17.56
CA GLN A 10 8.08 -12.02 18.36
C GLN A 10 7.91 -10.63 17.73
N ALA A 11 8.98 -10.05 17.19
CA ALA A 11 8.93 -8.76 16.48
C ALA A 11 8.05 -8.84 15.22
N ILE A 12 8.19 -9.90 14.41
CA ILE A 12 7.32 -10.19 13.26
C ILE A 12 5.86 -10.28 13.70
N ASN A 13 5.56 -11.02 14.77
CA ASN A 13 4.20 -11.16 15.27
C ASN A 13 3.59 -9.82 15.73
N ARG A 14 4.38 -8.94 16.34
CA ARG A 14 3.96 -7.58 16.71
C ARG A 14 3.70 -6.72 15.45
N ALA A 15 4.57 -6.80 14.46
CA ALA A 15 4.41 -6.11 13.18
C ALA A 15 3.15 -6.58 12.44
N LEU A 16 2.84 -7.88 12.43
CA LEU A 16 1.61 -8.42 11.85
C LEU A 16 0.34 -7.87 12.54
N LYS A 17 0.36 -7.74 13.88
CA LYS A 17 -0.75 -7.10 14.60
C LYS A 17 -0.93 -5.64 14.19
N ALA A 18 0.16 -4.91 13.97
CA ALA A 18 0.15 -3.54 13.48
C ALA A 18 -0.41 -3.44 12.05
N ALA A 19 0.05 -4.30 11.16
CA ALA A 19 -0.44 -4.37 9.78
C ALA A 19 -1.94 -4.67 9.75
N ASN A 20 -2.43 -5.56 10.61
CA ASN A 20 -3.87 -5.84 10.70
C ASN A 20 -4.67 -4.62 11.19
N ARG A 21 -4.15 -3.85 12.15
CA ARG A 21 -4.79 -2.58 12.57
C ARG A 21 -4.77 -1.54 11.46
N ALA A 22 -3.64 -1.39 10.76
CA ALA A 22 -3.53 -0.52 9.59
C ALA A 22 -4.50 -0.93 8.47
N TYR A 23 -4.62 -2.22 8.21
CA TYR A 23 -5.57 -2.77 7.24
C TYR A 23 -7.02 -2.44 7.59
N LYS A 24 -7.43 -2.66 8.85
CA LYS A 24 -8.77 -2.29 9.32
C LYS A 24 -9.07 -0.79 9.21
N GLY A 25 -8.04 0.05 9.33
CA GLY A 25 -8.13 1.49 9.12
C GLY A 25 -7.96 1.94 7.67
N ASN A 26 -7.96 1.02 6.69
CA ASN A 26 -7.71 1.30 5.26
C ASN A 26 -6.38 2.04 4.99
N ARG A 27 -5.38 1.92 5.88
CA ARG A 27 -4.05 2.54 5.74
C ARG A 27 -3.13 1.66 4.90
N PHE A 28 -3.48 1.42 3.63
CA PHE A 28 -2.80 0.44 2.77
C PHE A 28 -1.31 0.75 2.52
N ALA A 29 -0.92 2.02 2.44
CA ALA A 29 0.49 2.41 2.40
C ALA A 29 1.27 1.89 3.62
N LYS A 30 0.69 1.99 4.82
CA LYS A 30 1.30 1.49 6.05
C LYS A 30 1.37 -0.04 6.08
N VAL A 31 0.34 -0.72 5.59
CA VAL A 31 0.36 -2.18 5.44
C VAL A 31 1.50 -2.62 4.52
N ALA A 32 1.64 -1.98 3.35
CA ALA A 32 2.72 -2.26 2.41
C ALA A 32 4.10 -2.07 3.05
N GLU A 33 4.31 -0.96 3.75
CA GLU A 33 5.55 -0.68 4.47
C GLU A 33 5.89 -1.78 5.49
N ILE A 34 4.92 -2.16 6.35
CA ILE A 34 5.12 -3.19 7.36
C ILE A 34 5.43 -4.54 6.70
N TYR A 35 4.74 -4.90 5.62
CA TYR A 35 4.97 -6.16 4.92
C TYR A 35 6.34 -6.21 4.25
N TYR A 36 6.85 -5.10 3.69
CA TYR A 36 8.22 -5.02 3.20
C TYR A 36 9.25 -5.24 4.32
N ARG A 37 9.04 -4.61 5.48
CA ARG A 37 9.91 -4.77 6.65
C ARG A 37 9.89 -6.22 7.18
N ILE A 38 8.72 -6.87 7.18
CA ILE A 38 8.59 -8.30 7.52
C ILE A 38 9.33 -9.18 6.52
N ALA A 39 9.18 -8.93 5.22
CA ALA A 39 9.87 -9.67 4.17
C ALA A 39 11.39 -9.65 4.36
N PHE A 40 11.94 -8.47 4.68
CA PHE A 40 13.37 -8.30 4.93
C PHE A 40 13.86 -9.16 6.11
N MET A 41 13.17 -9.13 7.26
CA MET A 41 13.56 -9.96 8.41
C MET A 41 13.40 -11.46 8.15
N LEU A 42 12.37 -11.88 7.42
CA LEU A 42 12.19 -13.29 7.06
C LEU A 42 13.33 -13.78 6.16
N ASN A 43 13.80 -12.93 5.25
CA ASN A 43 14.97 -13.21 4.44
C ASN A 43 16.24 -13.34 5.31
N ASP A 44 16.42 -12.48 6.30
CA ASP A 44 17.55 -12.58 7.25
C ASP A 44 17.48 -13.85 8.13
N LEU A 45 16.27 -14.35 8.41
CA LEU A 45 16.03 -15.63 9.09
C LEU A 45 16.21 -16.86 8.19
N GLY A 46 16.45 -16.66 6.89
CA GLY A 46 16.56 -17.73 5.89
C GLY A 46 15.22 -18.31 5.42
N ASP A 47 14.09 -17.68 5.77
CA ASP A 47 12.76 -18.05 5.28
C ASP A 47 12.43 -17.28 3.99
N GLU A 48 13.13 -17.65 2.91
CA GLU A 48 13.03 -16.98 1.61
C GLU A 48 11.63 -17.06 1.01
N ALA A 49 10.94 -18.20 1.17
CA ALA A 49 9.59 -18.39 0.65
C ALA A 49 8.59 -17.45 1.34
N ALA A 50 8.64 -17.33 2.67
CA ALA A 50 7.79 -16.39 3.38
C ALA A 50 8.17 -14.94 3.05
N ALA A 51 9.47 -14.62 2.97
CA ALA A 51 9.95 -13.30 2.56
C ALA A 51 9.39 -12.86 1.20
N GLN A 52 9.44 -13.76 0.20
CA GLN A 52 8.90 -13.50 -1.12
C GLN A 52 7.38 -13.26 -1.09
N ASN A 53 6.64 -14.06 -0.32
CA ASN A 53 5.19 -13.89 -0.16
C ASN A 53 4.85 -12.51 0.44
N PHE A 54 5.54 -12.11 1.51
CA PHE A 54 5.33 -10.79 2.13
C PHE A 54 5.71 -9.65 1.18
N SER A 55 6.81 -9.77 0.42
CA SER A 55 7.22 -8.78 -0.57
C SER A 55 6.17 -8.61 -1.69
N MET A 56 5.63 -9.72 -2.21
CA MET A 56 4.54 -9.68 -3.20
C MET A 56 3.27 -9.05 -2.64
N SER A 57 2.89 -9.39 -1.40
CA SER A 57 1.74 -8.78 -0.74
C SER A 57 1.95 -7.28 -0.48
N ALA A 58 3.16 -6.86 -0.11
CA ALA A 58 3.51 -5.45 0.06
C ALA A 58 3.33 -4.67 -1.26
N LYS A 59 3.78 -5.25 -2.37
CA LYS A 59 3.59 -4.68 -3.71
C LYS A 59 2.11 -4.49 -4.04
N LYS A 60 1.28 -5.52 -3.82
CA LYS A 60 -0.18 -5.44 -4.02
C LYS A 60 -0.84 -4.34 -3.19
N PHE A 61 -0.44 -4.18 -1.94
CA PHE A 61 -0.96 -3.10 -1.09
C PHE A 61 -0.51 -1.71 -1.54
N LYS A 62 0.72 -1.58 -2.05
CA LYS A 62 1.22 -0.32 -2.64
C LYS A 62 0.41 0.06 -3.89
N GLU A 63 0.16 -0.90 -4.78
CA GLU A 63 -0.66 -0.71 -5.97
C GLU A 63 -2.11 -0.34 -5.58
N LYS A 64 -2.71 -1.05 -4.63
CA LYS A 64 -4.04 -0.72 -4.11
C LYS A 64 -4.11 0.70 -3.56
N ASN A 65 -3.09 1.15 -2.83
CA ASN A 65 -3.02 2.52 -2.32
C ASN A 65 -2.95 3.56 -3.45
N GLN A 66 -2.20 3.27 -4.52
CA GLN A 66 -2.14 4.15 -5.69
C GLN A 66 -3.50 4.27 -6.39
N ILE A 67 -4.22 3.16 -6.55
CA ILE A 67 -5.56 3.16 -7.13
C ILE A 67 -6.53 3.98 -6.28
N ILE A 68 -6.50 3.85 -4.95
CA ILE A 68 -7.32 4.66 -4.05
C ILE A 68 -7.02 6.16 -4.18
N ASN A 69 -5.74 6.52 -4.32
CA ASN A 69 -5.37 7.92 -4.57
C ASN A 69 -5.92 8.44 -5.90
N GLN A 70 -5.94 7.61 -6.94
CA GLN A 70 -6.55 7.97 -8.24
C GLN A 70 -8.07 8.09 -8.14
N ILE A 71 -8.74 7.20 -7.41
CA ILE A 71 -10.18 7.31 -7.12
C ILE A 71 -10.49 8.64 -6.43
N ASN A 72 -9.73 8.98 -5.38
CA ASN A 72 -9.91 10.24 -4.65
C ASN A 72 -9.70 11.47 -5.55
N LEU A 73 -8.72 11.42 -6.45
CA LEU A 73 -8.49 12.48 -7.42
C LEU A 73 -9.64 12.60 -8.42
N ALA A 74 -10.09 11.48 -9.00
CA ALA A 74 -11.21 11.45 -9.94
C ALA A 74 -12.51 11.94 -9.27
N MET A 75 -12.75 11.59 -8.00
CA MET A 75 -13.86 12.13 -7.23
C MET A 75 -13.80 13.66 -7.11
N LYS A 76 -12.63 14.21 -6.74
CA LYS A 76 -12.46 15.66 -6.64
C LYS A 76 -12.71 16.37 -7.97
N ILE A 77 -12.24 15.80 -9.08
CA ILE A 77 -12.47 16.34 -10.42
C ILE A 77 -13.96 16.29 -10.78
N ALA A 78 -14.64 15.18 -10.46
CA ALA A 78 -16.08 15.03 -10.68
C ALA A 78 -16.89 16.05 -9.85
N ASP A 79 -16.55 16.28 -8.59
CA ASP A 79 -17.21 17.27 -7.73
C ASP A 79 -17.06 18.69 -8.30
N GLU A 80 -15.86 19.03 -8.78
CA GLU A 80 -15.60 20.32 -9.44
C GLU A 80 -16.40 20.45 -10.75
N ALA A 81 -16.42 19.42 -11.59
CA ALA A 81 -17.20 19.39 -12.82
C ALA A 81 -18.71 19.55 -12.54
N TYR A 82 -19.23 18.85 -11.52
CA TYR A 82 -20.62 18.95 -11.10
C TYR A 82 -20.98 20.38 -10.69
N SER A 83 -20.11 21.05 -9.92
CA SER A 83 -20.32 22.45 -9.51
C SER A 83 -20.38 23.43 -10.70
N LYS A 84 -19.75 23.08 -11.82
CA LYS A 84 -19.74 23.85 -13.07
C LYS A 84 -20.86 23.45 -14.03
N GLY A 85 -21.65 22.41 -13.71
CA GLY A 85 -22.66 21.84 -14.60
C GLY A 85 -22.10 21.04 -15.77
N ASP A 86 -20.81 20.67 -15.73
CA ASP A 86 -20.17 19.84 -16.76
C ASP A 86 -20.48 18.35 -16.51
N PHE A 87 -21.71 17.95 -16.83
CA PHE A 87 -22.18 16.59 -16.62
C PHE A 87 -21.47 15.54 -17.49
N ALA A 88 -20.84 15.94 -18.59
CA ALA A 88 -20.04 15.04 -19.41
C ALA A 88 -18.77 14.62 -18.65
N ALA A 89 -18.05 15.59 -18.07
CA ALA A 89 -16.88 15.31 -17.25
C ALA A 89 -17.23 14.54 -15.96
N VAL A 90 -18.39 14.80 -15.35
CA VAL A 90 -18.87 14.00 -14.20
C VAL A 90 -19.04 12.52 -14.60
N ALA A 91 -19.72 12.26 -15.72
CA ALA A 91 -19.94 10.90 -16.20
C ALA A 91 -18.62 10.17 -16.45
N GLU A 92 -17.68 10.80 -17.16
CA GLU A 92 -16.36 10.22 -17.44
C GLU A 92 -15.59 9.86 -16.15
N ASN A 93 -15.55 10.77 -15.17
CA ASN A 93 -14.83 10.52 -13.93
C ASN A 93 -15.52 9.44 -13.08
N TYR A 94 -16.85 9.37 -13.07
CA TYR A 94 -17.57 8.31 -12.38
C TYR A 94 -17.34 6.94 -13.05
N PHE A 95 -17.29 6.88 -14.38
CA PHE A 95 -16.90 5.66 -15.09
C PHE A 95 -15.47 5.22 -14.75
N ASN A 96 -14.55 6.18 -14.65
CA ASN A 96 -13.17 5.92 -14.24
C ASN A 96 -13.10 5.37 -12.80
N ILE A 97 -13.81 6.00 -11.86
CA ILE A 97 -13.91 5.53 -10.46
C ILE A 97 -14.46 4.09 -10.42
N SER A 98 -15.50 3.81 -11.22
CA SER A 98 -16.04 2.45 -11.33
C SER A 98 -14.96 1.45 -11.74
N SER A 99 -14.25 1.74 -12.82
CA SER A 99 -13.21 0.85 -13.38
C SER A 99 -12.08 0.62 -12.37
N LEU A 100 -11.61 1.68 -11.71
CA LEU A 100 -10.60 1.60 -10.66
C LEU A 100 -11.07 0.79 -9.44
N SER A 101 -12.35 0.91 -9.08
CA SER A 101 -12.95 0.14 -7.97
C SER A 101 -13.00 -1.35 -8.28
N GLU A 102 -13.29 -1.74 -9.53
CA GLU A 102 -13.22 -3.14 -9.96
C GLU A 102 -11.81 -3.71 -9.85
N LEU A 103 -10.78 -2.93 -10.22
CA LEU A 103 -9.37 -3.36 -10.12
C LEU A 103 -8.96 -3.71 -8.68
N ILE A 104 -9.53 -3.04 -7.68
CA ILE A 104 -9.25 -3.33 -6.26
C ILE A 104 -10.25 -4.30 -5.62
N GLY A 105 -11.17 -4.86 -6.42
CA GLY A 105 -12.18 -5.83 -6.01
C GLY A 105 -13.38 -5.23 -5.25
N ASP A 106 -13.59 -3.92 -5.31
CA ASP A 106 -14.74 -3.25 -4.69
C ASP A 106 -15.92 -3.19 -5.68
N ALA A 107 -16.59 -4.33 -5.86
CA ALA A 107 -17.70 -4.49 -6.79
C ALA A 107 -18.90 -3.59 -6.44
N THR A 108 -19.14 -3.30 -5.16
CA THR A 108 -20.24 -2.45 -4.72
C THR A 108 -20.01 -1.00 -5.11
N THR A 109 -18.80 -0.47 -4.86
CA THR A 109 -18.44 0.89 -5.29
C THR A 109 -18.40 0.98 -6.82
N ALA A 110 -17.86 -0.04 -7.49
CA ALA A 110 -17.85 -0.11 -8.95
C ALA A 110 -19.25 0.04 -9.55
N GLU A 111 -20.19 -0.83 -9.16
CA GLU A 111 -21.53 -0.84 -9.71
C GLU A 111 -22.28 0.47 -9.44
N ARG A 112 -22.12 1.02 -8.24
CA ARG A 112 -22.69 2.32 -7.89
C ARG A 112 -22.23 3.42 -8.85
N PHE A 113 -20.91 3.56 -9.02
CA PHE A 113 -20.36 4.64 -9.86
C PHE A 113 -20.60 4.41 -11.35
N ARG A 114 -20.69 3.16 -11.80
CA ARG A 114 -21.16 2.82 -13.16
C ARG A 114 -22.56 3.33 -13.40
N SER A 115 -23.50 3.01 -12.50
CA SER A 115 -24.90 3.44 -12.62
C SER A 115 -25.03 4.97 -12.60
N GLU A 116 -24.32 5.65 -11.71
CA GLU A 116 -24.34 7.12 -11.65
C GLU A 116 -23.72 7.75 -12.91
N SER A 117 -22.61 7.21 -13.42
CA SER A 117 -22.02 7.63 -14.68
C SER A 117 -23.03 7.58 -15.83
N GLU A 118 -23.81 6.51 -15.94
CA GLU A 118 -24.84 6.38 -16.98
C GLU A 118 -25.94 7.44 -16.87
N LYS A 119 -26.33 7.84 -15.64
CA LYS A 119 -27.32 8.91 -15.41
C LYS A 119 -26.80 10.27 -15.87
N PHE A 120 -25.54 10.58 -15.55
CA PHE A 120 -24.91 11.83 -15.98
C PHE A 120 -24.67 11.86 -17.49
N ALA A 121 -24.27 10.74 -18.10
CA ALA A 121 -24.12 10.62 -19.55
C ALA A 121 -25.44 10.92 -20.28
N LYS A 122 -26.56 10.35 -19.79
CA LYS A 122 -27.90 10.64 -20.32
C LYS A 122 -28.27 12.11 -20.17
N THR A 123 -27.96 12.72 -19.03
CA THR A 123 -28.22 14.14 -18.75
C THR A 123 -27.43 15.06 -19.70
N ALA A 124 -26.18 14.71 -19.97
CA ALA A 124 -25.31 15.41 -20.90
C ALA A 124 -25.61 15.10 -22.38
N GLN A 125 -26.56 14.20 -22.67
CA GLN A 125 -26.88 13.70 -24.02
C GLN A 125 -25.65 13.14 -24.76
N ILE A 126 -24.68 12.63 -24.02
CA ILE A 126 -23.52 11.92 -24.58
C ILE A 126 -23.79 10.42 -24.58
N GLN A 127 -23.36 9.74 -25.64
CA GLN A 127 -23.24 8.28 -25.54
C GLN A 127 -22.11 7.97 -24.56
N PRO A 128 -22.32 7.07 -23.58
CA PRO A 128 -21.22 6.59 -22.76
C PRO A 128 -20.24 5.88 -23.69
N HIS A 129 -19.10 6.52 -23.97
CA HIS A 129 -17.98 5.81 -24.57
C HIS A 129 -17.45 4.85 -23.51
N ILE A 130 -18.03 3.64 -23.49
CA ILE A 130 -17.49 2.47 -22.79
C ILE A 130 -16.26 2.01 -23.59
N SER A 131 -15.25 2.87 -23.63
CA SER A 131 -13.91 2.41 -23.91
C SER A 131 -13.56 1.55 -22.71
N LYS A 132 -13.53 0.23 -22.89
CA LYS A 132 -12.81 -0.65 -21.97
C LYS A 132 -11.38 -0.16 -21.99
N THR A 133 -11.06 0.78 -21.11
CA THR A 133 -9.68 1.11 -20.85
C THR A 133 -9.16 -0.16 -20.20
N ASP A 134 -8.44 -0.97 -20.96
CA ASP A 134 -7.64 -2.08 -20.45
C ASP A 134 -6.53 -1.47 -19.59
N ILE A 135 -6.92 -0.91 -18.44
CA ILE A 135 -6.03 -0.47 -17.38
C ILE A 135 -5.52 -1.76 -16.77
N SER A 136 -4.55 -2.37 -17.44
CA SER A 136 -3.77 -3.43 -16.86
C SER A 136 -3.05 -2.85 -15.64
N MET A 137 -3.08 -3.55 -14.51
CA MET A 137 -2.27 -3.21 -13.32
C MET A 137 -0.80 -2.90 -13.68
N SER A 138 -0.31 -3.54 -14.75
CA SER A 138 1.00 -3.33 -15.36
C SER A 138 1.26 -1.91 -15.89
N GLN A 139 0.24 -1.21 -16.36
CA GLN A 139 0.36 0.12 -17.00
C GLN A 139 0.35 1.27 -15.99
N LEU A 140 -0.06 1.03 -14.75
CA LEU A 140 0.11 1.97 -13.63
C LEU A 140 1.55 1.97 -13.07
N ALA A 141 2.41 1.10 -13.60
CA ALA A 141 3.75 0.85 -13.08
C ALA A 141 4.90 1.79 -13.51
N PRO A 142 4.84 2.68 -14.54
CA PRO A 142 6.06 3.31 -15.03
C PRO A 142 6.69 4.31 -14.04
N ASN A 143 5.98 4.73 -12.99
CA ASN A 143 6.53 5.58 -11.92
C ASN A 143 7.01 4.83 -10.66
N ILE A 144 6.99 3.49 -10.66
CA ILE A 144 7.43 2.69 -9.51
C ILE A 144 8.97 2.63 -9.40
N GLN A 145 9.69 2.92 -10.48
CA GLN A 145 11.12 2.63 -10.57
C GLN A 145 12.05 3.70 -9.99
N SER A 146 11.54 4.90 -9.63
CA SER A 146 12.41 6.00 -9.17
C SER A 146 12.51 6.18 -7.64
N GLN A 147 11.74 5.45 -6.83
CA GLN A 147 11.81 5.56 -5.36
C GLN A 147 11.85 4.23 -4.60
N ILE A 148 11.91 3.12 -5.31
CA ILE A 148 12.40 1.87 -4.73
C ILE A 148 13.84 1.76 -5.20
N PRO A 149 14.84 1.50 -4.34
CA PRO A 149 16.14 1.05 -4.80
C PRO A 149 15.87 -0.12 -5.76
N SER A 150 16.12 0.09 -7.06
CA SER A 150 15.75 -0.84 -8.14
C SER A 150 16.59 -2.12 -8.13
N THR A 151 17.16 -2.47 -6.99
CA THR A 151 18.01 -3.63 -6.74
C THR A 151 17.84 -4.10 -5.29
N VAL A 152 16.64 -4.59 -4.96
CA VAL A 152 16.61 -5.94 -4.39
C VAL A 152 16.25 -6.87 -5.53
N GLU A 153 17.10 -6.88 -6.57
CA GLU A 153 17.42 -8.17 -7.13
C GLU A 153 17.89 -8.97 -5.92
N ILE A 154 17.08 -9.94 -5.48
CA ILE A 154 17.60 -11.08 -4.74
C ILE A 154 18.46 -11.87 -5.75
N LYS A 155 19.50 -11.22 -6.28
CA LYS A 155 20.65 -11.94 -6.79
C LYS A 155 21.11 -12.69 -5.55
N SER A 156 21.10 -14.02 -5.64
CA SER A 156 22.00 -14.88 -4.89
C SER A 156 23.43 -14.44 -5.22
N ALA A 157 23.80 -13.23 -4.82
CA ALA A 157 25.16 -12.82 -4.71
C ALA A 157 25.69 -13.74 -3.64
N LYS A 158 26.71 -14.51 -4.02
CA LYS A 158 27.58 -15.27 -3.14
C LYS A 158 28.31 -14.23 -2.27
N VAL A 159 27.59 -13.55 -1.38
CA VAL A 159 28.13 -12.54 -0.48
C VAL A 159 28.71 -13.32 0.69
N GLY A 160 29.97 -13.04 1.02
CA GLY A 160 30.54 -13.47 2.30
C GLY A 160 29.64 -13.10 3.47
N PRO A 161 29.87 -13.65 4.68
CA PRO A 161 28.96 -13.51 5.81
C PRO A 161 28.63 -12.03 6.04
N ARG A 162 27.41 -11.62 5.65
CA ARG A 162 26.87 -10.31 6.02
C ARG A 162 26.75 -10.32 7.55
N PRO A 163 27.15 -9.25 8.24
CA PRO A 163 26.88 -9.15 9.66
C PRO A 163 25.37 -9.29 9.85
N ALA A 164 24.96 -10.26 10.68
CA ALA A 164 23.57 -10.46 11.03
C ALA A 164 22.98 -9.12 11.47
N LEU A 165 21.80 -8.76 10.93
CA LEU A 165 21.10 -7.56 11.37
C LEU A 165 20.90 -7.69 12.87
N ASN A 166 21.46 -6.77 13.65
CA ASN A 166 21.27 -6.83 15.10
C ASN A 166 19.78 -6.62 15.38
N LEU A 167 19.27 -7.28 16.42
CA LEU A 167 17.85 -7.20 16.80
C LEU A 167 17.35 -5.76 16.97
N GLY A 168 18.19 -4.84 17.44
CA GLY A 168 17.85 -3.44 17.61
C GLY A 168 17.49 -2.77 16.29
N ASP A 169 18.28 -3.01 15.24
CA ASP A 169 18.04 -2.50 13.90
C ASP A 169 16.76 -3.10 13.30
N ALA A 170 16.48 -4.37 13.55
CA ALA A 170 15.24 -5.02 13.11
C ALA A 170 14.00 -4.43 13.81
N MET A 171 14.08 -4.17 15.12
CA MET A 171 12.98 -3.57 15.88
C MET A 171 12.75 -2.10 15.50
N LEU A 172 13.82 -1.34 15.26
CA LEU A 172 13.76 0.02 14.72
C LEU A 172 13.15 0.02 13.31
N ALA A 173 13.62 -0.89 12.46
CA ALA A 173 13.09 -1.10 11.12
C ALA A 173 11.65 -1.61 11.10
N LEU A 174 11.05 -2.01 12.21
CA LEU A 174 9.62 -2.31 12.33
C LEU A 174 8.79 -1.18 12.93
N GLY A 175 9.43 -0.09 13.36
CA GLY A 175 8.77 0.97 14.12
C GLY A 175 8.33 0.51 15.52
N LEU A 176 8.95 -0.55 16.04
CA LEU A 176 8.70 -1.04 17.41
C LEU A 176 9.59 -0.34 18.44
N VAL A 177 10.54 0.46 17.98
CA VAL A 177 11.47 1.23 18.80
C VAL A 177 11.50 2.66 18.28
N CYS A 178 11.44 3.63 19.18
CA CYS A 178 11.53 5.03 18.81
C CYS A 178 12.95 5.36 18.33
N PRO A 179 13.13 5.96 17.14
CA PRO A 179 14.45 6.31 16.61
C PRO A 179 15.20 7.35 17.47
N HIS A 180 14.48 8.11 18.28
CA HIS A 180 15.05 9.20 19.05
C HIS A 180 15.48 8.83 20.47
N CYS A 181 14.82 7.86 21.10
CA CYS A 181 15.10 7.51 22.50
C CYS A 181 15.31 6.02 22.73
N GLY A 182 15.18 5.17 21.70
CA GLY A 182 15.39 3.73 21.84
C GLY A 182 14.32 3.01 22.65
N ALA A 183 13.26 3.70 23.08
CA ALA A 183 12.17 3.10 23.83
C ALA A 183 11.31 2.21 22.92
N GLU A 184 10.90 1.04 23.43
CA GLU A 184 9.88 0.24 22.77
C GLU A 184 8.57 1.04 22.69
N ILE A 185 7.98 1.07 21.50
CA ILE A 185 6.76 1.79 21.21
C ILE A 185 5.81 0.92 20.41
N GLY A 186 4.53 1.27 20.47
CA GLY A 186 3.54 0.69 19.58
C GLY A 186 3.87 1.07 18.12
N PRO A 187 3.81 0.11 17.16
CA PRO A 187 4.07 0.37 15.74
C PRO A 187 3.04 1.28 15.05
N ASP A 188 1.99 1.67 15.77
CA ASP A 188 0.93 2.58 15.31
C ASP A 188 1.07 4.00 15.86
N LEU A 189 2.09 4.26 16.69
CA LEU A 189 2.28 5.57 17.30
C LEU A 189 3.01 6.48 16.32
N GLU A 190 2.36 7.58 15.96
CA GLU A 190 2.99 8.66 15.19
C GLU A 190 3.91 9.51 16.07
N VAL A 191 3.67 9.53 17.38
CA VAL A 191 4.45 10.27 18.37
C VAL A 191 4.86 9.33 19.50
N CYS A 192 6.15 9.33 19.85
CA CYS A 192 6.66 8.51 20.92
C CYS A 192 6.18 9.04 22.28
N PRO A 193 5.54 8.23 23.14
CA PRO A 193 5.06 8.66 24.44
C PRO A 193 6.20 8.99 25.42
N ASN A 194 7.41 8.47 25.18
CA ASN A 194 8.56 8.72 26.06
C ASN A 194 9.32 10.00 25.73
N CYS A 195 9.38 10.42 24.46
CA CYS A 195 10.17 11.60 24.06
C CYS A 195 9.38 12.66 23.31
N ASN A 196 8.08 12.43 23.07
CA ASN A 196 7.16 13.32 22.38
C ASN A 196 7.61 13.76 20.97
N LYS A 197 8.50 12.99 20.34
CA LYS A 197 8.96 13.18 18.97
C LYS A 197 8.21 12.27 18.01
N THR A 198 8.08 12.71 16.76
CA THR A 198 7.51 11.92 15.68
C THR A 198 8.34 10.67 15.44
N VAL A 199 7.69 9.53 15.23
CA VAL A 199 8.31 8.20 15.06
C VAL A 199 8.42 7.84 13.59
#